data_AF-A0A8H7D4G8-F1
#
_entry.id   AF-A0A8H7D4G8-F1
#
_cell.length_a   1.000
_cell.length_b   1.000
_cell.length_c   1.000
_cell.angle_alpha   90.00
_cell.angle_beta   90.00
_cell.angle_gamma   90.00
#
_symmetry.space_group_name_H-M   'P 1'
#
loop_
_entity.id
_entity.type
_entity.pdbx_description
1 polymer ?
#
loop_
_entity_poly.entity_id
_entity_poly.type
_entity_poly.pdbx_seq_one_letter_code
_entity_poly.pdbx_strand_id
1 'polypeptide(L)'
;MPVGTGYSTSDATGYVPDEDQMGEDFVQFLSNIVKIFPSLAKRPLYLAGESYAGTYAHCTYNHLPPPDGCLTRLQPYITKTIFSTANPPVSLRKIIVGDGTLGDAATFEHVPTLTTIETYPQLIGYDPDVYNYFKTQEHLCGYDLNFTYPQNGHFPTLKDPSFGFNREGARSKLSLKTLAKQSSRYQASSDITKRQLARREQWKRDLSNRANGTLDPWYGCSIYFELLDYVTNFTFPWTLGEIDLYDIPDALNPEVPSDPTAFMNDNRTRTALHAPTSKNWTDLFEFPFGGAANFPFGDPSPAPMVFLSELASNASAQGVAIVFYSGNDDSLVAHRGTETVIQNMTFGGVQGFTRPPATPWSDDEGNFAGIVHQERNLTFVLFKGAGHLVPKSAFVFVREFVLGSNQTGLVNNGTGSVVGGESAPLEADVMPGGLAIFYGDGNFATTTASTIAPSATLAAWSEFIATATTTVN
;
A
#
# COMPACT_ATOMS: atom_id res chain seq x y z
N MET A 1 -7.25 15.32 9.29
CA MET A 1 -7.02 15.12 10.74
C MET A 1 -5.73 14.35 10.88
N PRO A 2 -4.97 14.52 11.98
CA PRO A 2 -5.24 15.31 13.18
C PRO A 2 -5.18 16.85 13.01
N VAL A 3 -5.22 17.56 14.13
CA VAL A 3 -4.76 18.95 14.26
C VAL A 3 -3.35 19.08 13.70
N GLY A 4 -3.12 19.98 12.75
CA GLY A 4 -1.86 20.11 12.02
C GLY A 4 -1.97 19.68 10.56
N THR A 5 -2.85 18.74 10.21
CA THR A 5 -3.06 18.28 8.83
C THR A 5 -3.90 19.29 8.03
N GLY A 6 -3.40 19.72 6.87
CA GLY A 6 -4.08 20.70 6.01
C GLY A 6 -4.37 22.00 6.75
N TYR A 7 -5.66 22.36 6.85
CA TYR A 7 -6.14 23.53 7.59
C TYR A 7 -6.50 23.27 9.06
N SER A 8 -6.36 22.04 9.56
CA SER A 8 -6.77 21.72 10.93
C SER A 8 -5.82 22.42 11.91
N THR A 9 -6.33 23.31 12.75
CA THR A 9 -5.54 24.07 13.74
C THR A 9 -6.15 23.94 15.13
N SER A 10 -5.37 24.20 16.17
CA SER A 10 -5.82 24.29 17.56
C SER A 10 -5.24 25.55 18.20
N ASP A 11 -5.98 26.12 19.15
CA ASP A 11 -5.48 27.22 20.01
C ASP A 11 -4.48 26.70 21.06
N ALA A 12 -4.51 25.39 21.34
CA ALA A 12 -3.54 24.71 22.20
C ALA A 12 -2.35 24.18 21.39
N THR A 13 -1.15 24.19 21.97
CA THR A 13 0.10 23.76 21.31
C THR A 13 0.26 22.24 21.19
N GLY A 14 -0.80 21.46 21.44
CA GLY A 14 -0.72 20.00 21.58
C GLY A 14 -1.14 19.24 20.33
N TYR A 15 -0.22 18.43 19.80
CA TYR A 15 -0.54 17.34 18.89
C TYR A 15 -0.98 16.12 19.69
N VAL A 16 -1.89 15.30 19.15
CA VAL A 16 -2.33 14.08 19.84
C VAL A 16 -1.12 13.16 20.13
N PRO A 17 -1.06 12.50 21.30
CA PRO A 17 0.07 11.66 21.68
C PRO A 17 0.05 10.30 20.99
N ASP A 18 -1.13 9.82 20.62
CA ASP A 18 -1.38 8.51 20.05
C ASP A 18 -2.71 8.54 19.28
N GLU A 19 -3.04 7.37 18.77
CA GLU A 19 -4.15 7.16 17.87
C GLU A 19 -5.48 6.85 18.57
N ASP A 20 -5.43 6.45 19.85
CA ASP A 20 -6.61 6.36 20.68
C ASP A 20 -7.17 7.77 20.95
N GLN A 21 -6.30 8.73 21.30
CA GLN A 21 -6.70 10.15 21.45
C GLN A 21 -7.22 10.74 20.12
N MET A 22 -6.66 10.31 18.97
CA MET A 22 -7.18 10.72 17.67
C MET A 22 -8.60 10.20 17.42
N GLY A 23 -8.87 8.94 17.76
CA GLY A 23 -10.22 8.37 17.72
C GLY A 23 -11.22 9.18 18.57
N GLU A 24 -10.82 9.59 19.78
CA GLU A 24 -11.65 10.42 20.66
C GLU A 24 -11.94 11.80 20.06
N ASP A 25 -10.91 12.49 19.55
CA ASP A 25 -11.04 13.79 18.90
C ASP A 25 -11.98 13.71 17.68
N PHE A 26 -11.92 12.62 16.92
CA PHE A 26 -12.81 12.41 15.80
C PHE A 26 -14.27 12.18 16.22
N VAL A 27 -14.52 11.40 17.27
CA VAL A 27 -15.88 11.24 17.81
C VAL A 27 -16.42 12.57 18.37
N GLN A 28 -15.55 13.40 18.94
CA GLN A 28 -15.92 14.74 19.37
C GLN A 28 -16.23 15.67 18.18
N PHE A 29 -15.48 15.57 17.09
CA PHE A 29 -15.79 16.24 15.83
C PHE A 29 -17.15 15.80 15.28
N LEU A 30 -17.44 14.50 15.24
CA LEU A 30 -18.75 13.96 14.83
C LEU A 30 -19.88 14.44 15.74
N SER A 31 -19.63 14.56 17.04
CA SER A 31 -20.61 15.14 17.96
C SER A 31 -20.93 16.60 17.63
N ASN A 32 -19.93 17.36 17.17
CA ASN A 32 -20.12 18.76 16.78
C ASN A 32 -20.76 18.90 15.40
N ILE A 33 -20.40 18.07 14.42
CA ILE A 33 -21.02 18.10 13.08
C ILE A 33 -22.51 17.81 13.16
N VAL A 34 -22.92 16.88 14.04
CA VAL A 34 -24.32 16.52 14.27
C VAL A 34 -25.09 17.64 14.97
N LYS A 35 -24.47 18.47 15.82
CA LYS A 35 -25.13 19.65 16.39
C LYS A 35 -25.44 20.69 15.32
N ILE A 36 -24.54 20.87 14.35
CA ILE A 36 -24.71 21.83 13.24
C ILE A 36 -25.67 21.27 12.19
N PHE A 37 -25.58 19.98 11.90
CA PHE A 37 -26.40 19.27 10.92
C PHE A 37 -27.13 18.06 11.56
N PRO A 38 -28.21 18.30 12.32
CA PRO A 38 -28.89 17.24 13.09
C PRO A 38 -29.42 16.07 12.28
N SER A 39 -29.68 16.26 10.98
CA SER A 39 -30.10 15.19 10.09
C SER A 39 -29.04 14.09 9.94
N LEU A 40 -27.75 14.40 10.14
CA LEU A 40 -26.65 13.42 10.02
C LEU A 40 -26.69 12.37 11.14
N ALA A 41 -27.25 12.67 12.32
CA ALA A 41 -27.38 11.70 13.42
C ALA A 41 -28.10 10.41 13.02
N LYS A 42 -29.07 10.53 12.12
CA LYS A 42 -29.94 9.42 11.69
C LYS A 42 -29.48 8.77 10.39
N ARG A 43 -28.50 9.36 9.69
CA ARG A 43 -28.02 8.82 8.42
C ARG A 43 -26.99 7.72 8.68
N PRO A 44 -26.98 6.64 7.89
CA PRO A 44 -25.91 5.66 7.95
C PRO A 44 -24.57 6.32 7.63
N LEU A 45 -23.60 6.18 8.53
CA LEU A 45 -22.24 6.63 8.33
C LEU A 45 -21.41 5.51 7.69
N TYR A 46 -20.72 5.87 6.62
CA TYR A 46 -19.70 5.05 5.98
C TYR A 46 -18.37 5.74 6.26
N LEU A 47 -17.46 5.03 6.92
CA LEU A 47 -16.11 5.52 7.16
C LEU A 47 -15.21 4.91 6.09
N ALA A 48 -14.57 5.75 5.28
CA ALA A 48 -13.71 5.31 4.19
C ALA A 48 -12.40 6.11 4.17
N GLY A 49 -11.37 5.52 3.59
CA GLY A 49 -10.01 6.06 3.58
C GLY A 49 -9.01 5.00 3.09
N GLU A 50 -7.81 5.46 2.81
CA GLU A 50 -6.77 4.70 2.11
C GLU A 50 -5.41 4.85 2.79
N SER A 51 -4.45 3.97 2.45
CA SER A 51 -3.07 4.07 2.91
C SER A 51 -2.97 3.97 4.43
N TYR A 52 -2.35 4.96 5.07
CA TYR A 52 -2.31 5.12 6.51
C TYR A 52 -3.69 5.10 7.19
N ALA A 53 -4.79 5.36 6.47
CA ALA A 53 -6.16 5.08 6.94
C ALA A 53 -6.34 3.66 7.52
N GLY A 54 -5.49 2.73 7.10
CA GLY A 54 -5.31 1.38 7.62
C GLY A 54 -4.76 1.35 9.03
N THR A 55 -3.56 1.91 9.29
CA THR A 55 -3.22 2.59 10.56
C THR A 55 -1.77 3.06 10.68
N TYR A 56 -0.82 2.17 10.41
CA TYR A 56 0.55 2.31 10.92
C TYR A 56 1.47 2.99 9.88
N ALA A 57 2.43 3.81 10.31
CA ALA A 57 3.55 4.26 9.47
C ALA A 57 4.85 4.04 10.21
N HIS A 58 5.76 3.46 9.46
CA HIS A 58 7.17 3.57 9.77
C HIS A 58 7.75 4.76 9.01
N CYS A 59 7.89 5.90 9.67
CA CYS A 59 8.54 7.06 9.07
C CYS A 59 10.04 7.02 9.27
N THR A 60 10.74 6.25 8.45
CA THR A 60 12.19 6.40 8.32
C THR A 60 12.67 6.38 6.87
N TYR A 61 12.15 7.27 6.02
CA TYR A 61 12.76 7.52 4.72
C TYR A 61 13.27 8.96 4.62
N ASN A 62 14.55 9.13 4.98
CA ASN A 62 15.26 10.40 4.83
C ASN A 62 16.12 10.48 3.55
N HIS A 63 16.14 9.45 2.69
CA HIS A 63 17.14 9.36 1.61
C HIS A 63 16.67 8.88 0.22
N LEU A 64 15.40 8.58 0.00
CA LEU A 64 14.82 8.41 -1.34
C LEU A 64 13.73 9.48 -1.50
N PRO A 65 13.84 10.40 -2.48
CA PRO A 65 12.71 11.22 -2.90
C PRO A 65 11.63 10.35 -3.59
N PRO A 66 10.37 10.83 -3.68
CA PRO A 66 9.87 12.11 -3.17
C PRO A 66 9.52 12.04 -1.65
N PRO A 67 9.31 13.20 -1.01
CA PRO A 67 9.30 13.34 0.45
C PRO A 67 7.95 12.95 1.04
N ASP A 68 7.68 11.67 1.16
CA ASP A 68 6.41 11.19 1.73
C ASP A 68 6.52 11.17 3.26
N GLY A 69 6.26 12.33 3.86
CA GLY A 69 6.09 12.48 5.30
C GLY A 69 4.91 11.66 5.82
N CYS A 70 4.98 11.23 7.09
CA CYS A 70 3.96 10.43 7.76
C CYS A 70 2.54 10.93 7.47
N LEU A 71 1.80 10.18 6.66
CA LEU A 71 0.38 10.40 6.51
C LEU A 71 -0.33 9.98 7.80
N THR A 72 -1.42 10.66 8.13
CA THR A 72 -2.23 10.38 9.32
C THR A 72 -3.71 10.30 8.95
N ARG A 73 -4.38 9.25 9.46
CA ARG A 73 -5.85 9.00 9.55
C ARG A 73 -6.05 7.53 9.92
N LEU A 74 -6.96 7.16 10.81
CA LEU A 74 -7.11 5.74 11.19
C LEU A 74 -8.55 5.27 11.36
N GLN A 75 -9.03 4.45 10.44
CA GLN A 75 -10.38 3.93 10.51
C GLN A 75 -10.59 2.89 11.60
N PRO A 76 -9.65 1.95 11.87
CA PRO A 76 -9.84 0.96 12.94
C PRO A 76 -9.92 1.60 14.33
N TYR A 77 -9.08 2.60 14.62
CA TYR A 77 -9.10 3.31 15.90
C TYR A 77 -10.35 4.15 16.07
N ILE A 78 -10.75 4.93 15.04
CA ILE A 78 -12.02 5.66 15.07
C ILE A 78 -13.20 4.71 15.34
N THR A 79 -13.21 3.56 14.67
CA THR A 79 -14.25 2.54 14.85
C THR A 79 -14.26 1.99 16.27
N LYS A 80 -13.09 1.61 16.79
CA LYS A 80 -12.91 1.14 18.17
C LYS A 80 -13.48 2.17 19.16
N THR A 81 -13.20 3.45 18.96
CA THR A 81 -13.73 4.53 19.82
C THR A 81 -15.24 4.69 19.67
N ILE A 82 -15.79 4.62 18.44
CA ILE A 82 -17.25 4.66 18.22
C ILE A 82 -17.95 3.51 18.96
N PHE A 83 -17.43 2.28 18.85
CA PHE A 83 -18.01 1.11 19.53
C PHE A 83 -17.91 1.19 21.05
N SER A 84 -16.88 1.85 21.56
CA SER A 84 -16.68 2.06 23.00
C SER A 84 -17.48 3.24 23.55
N THR A 85 -18.05 4.08 22.68
CA THR A 85 -18.86 5.24 23.07
C THR A 85 -20.29 4.78 23.39
N ALA A 86 -20.76 4.98 24.62
CA ALA A 86 -22.07 4.48 25.06
C ALA A 86 -23.28 5.02 24.24
N ASN A 87 -23.20 6.26 23.76
CA ASN A 87 -24.20 6.89 22.90
C ASN A 87 -23.50 7.60 21.75
N PRO A 88 -23.07 6.87 20.70
CA PRO A 88 -22.33 7.48 19.62
C PRO A 88 -23.22 8.49 18.87
N PRO A 89 -22.67 9.64 18.42
CA PRO A 89 -23.46 10.70 17.79
C PRO A 89 -24.02 10.32 16.41
N VAL A 90 -23.59 9.20 15.85
CA VAL A 90 -23.84 8.74 14.49
C VAL A 90 -24.05 7.22 14.47
N SER A 91 -24.72 6.71 13.45
CA SER A 91 -24.90 5.28 13.22
C SER A 91 -23.88 4.77 12.20
N LEU A 92 -22.78 4.16 12.65
CA LEU A 92 -21.80 3.53 11.77
C LEU A 92 -22.45 2.33 11.03
N ARG A 93 -22.17 2.20 9.73
CA ARG A 93 -22.73 1.12 8.89
C ARG A 93 -21.68 0.31 8.17
N LYS A 94 -20.64 0.96 7.64
CA LYS A 94 -19.49 0.27 7.03
C LYS A 94 -18.19 1.00 7.31
N ILE A 95 -17.11 0.24 7.32
CA ILE A 95 -15.72 0.71 7.35
C ILE A 95 -15.06 0.20 6.07
N ILE A 96 -14.37 1.09 5.35
CA ILE A 96 -13.80 0.81 4.04
C ILE A 96 -12.35 1.27 4.01
N VAL A 97 -11.41 0.32 4.03
CA VAL A 97 -9.97 0.62 3.99
C VAL A 97 -9.39 0.16 2.67
N GLY A 98 -8.85 1.10 1.90
CA GLY A 98 -8.07 0.85 0.68
C GLY A 98 -6.58 0.80 0.95
N ASP A 99 -5.86 -0.15 0.37
CA ASP A 99 -4.39 -0.22 0.40
C ASP A 99 -3.83 0.15 1.77
N GLY A 100 -4.43 -0.47 2.79
CA GLY A 100 -4.37 0.00 4.16
C GLY A 100 -3.20 -0.61 4.91
N THR A 101 -2.44 0.20 5.66
CA THR A 101 -1.39 -0.27 6.58
C THR A 101 -1.98 -0.93 7.85
N LEU A 102 -2.74 -2.02 7.65
CA LEU A 102 -3.46 -2.75 8.70
C LEU A 102 -2.54 -3.63 9.56
N GLY A 103 -1.39 -4.01 9.02
CA GLY A 103 -0.35 -4.79 9.69
C GLY A 103 0.83 -3.92 10.15
N ASP A 104 1.79 -4.53 10.81
CA ASP A 104 3.09 -3.88 11.08
C ASP A 104 3.91 -3.70 9.79
N ALA A 105 5.03 -2.96 9.87
CA ALA A 105 5.91 -2.69 8.72
C ALA A 105 6.36 -3.96 8.00
N ALA A 106 6.74 -5.00 8.74
CA ALA A 106 7.11 -6.27 8.13
C ALA A 106 5.96 -6.87 7.30
N THR A 107 4.73 -6.82 7.83
CA THR A 107 3.54 -7.39 7.20
C THR A 107 3.12 -6.66 5.94
N PHE A 108 3.04 -5.32 5.94
CA PHE A 108 2.52 -4.59 4.78
C PHE A 108 3.60 -4.25 3.75
N GLU A 109 4.86 -4.09 4.16
CA GLU A 109 5.92 -3.58 3.28
C GLU A 109 6.84 -4.70 2.77
N HIS A 110 7.16 -5.70 3.61
CA HIS A 110 8.19 -6.67 3.28
C HIS A 110 7.66 -8.04 2.87
N VAL A 111 6.64 -8.57 3.55
CA VAL A 111 5.96 -9.81 3.14
C VAL A 111 5.55 -9.81 1.67
N PRO A 112 5.04 -8.70 1.08
CA PRO A 112 4.64 -8.71 -0.32
C PRO A 112 5.78 -8.70 -1.33
N THR A 113 7.04 -8.53 -0.92
CA THR A 113 8.16 -8.22 -1.85
C THR A 113 8.29 -9.23 -2.98
N LEU A 114 8.25 -10.54 -2.68
CA LEU A 114 8.38 -11.56 -3.72
C LEU A 114 7.14 -11.60 -4.61
N THR A 115 5.93 -11.51 -4.04
CA THR A 115 4.69 -11.43 -4.82
C THR A 115 4.65 -10.21 -5.73
N THR A 116 5.21 -9.06 -5.31
CA THR A 116 5.36 -7.86 -6.14
C THR A 116 6.29 -8.11 -7.33
N ILE A 117 7.41 -8.84 -7.11
CA ILE A 117 8.31 -9.28 -8.20
C ILE A 117 7.58 -10.22 -9.17
N GLU A 118 6.72 -11.10 -8.67
CA GLU A 118 5.94 -12.03 -9.50
C GLU A 118 4.85 -11.32 -10.31
N THR A 119 4.20 -10.31 -9.72
CA THR A 119 3.25 -9.42 -10.39
C THR A 119 3.95 -8.60 -11.48
N TYR A 120 5.13 -8.06 -11.17
CA TYR A 120 5.92 -7.18 -12.04
C TYR A 120 7.38 -7.67 -12.21
N PRO A 121 7.61 -8.76 -12.95
CA PRO A 121 8.96 -9.30 -13.18
C PRO A 121 9.88 -8.35 -13.95
N GLN A 122 9.32 -7.30 -14.58
CA GLN A 122 10.03 -6.17 -15.15
C GLN A 122 10.99 -5.54 -14.13
N LEU A 123 10.61 -5.46 -12.84
CA LEU A 123 11.41 -4.88 -11.76
C LEU A 123 12.80 -5.51 -11.64
N ILE A 124 12.88 -6.81 -11.87
CA ILE A 124 14.14 -7.55 -11.86
C ILE A 124 14.62 -7.90 -13.28
N GLY A 125 14.01 -7.33 -14.32
CA GLY A 125 14.34 -7.66 -15.71
C GLY A 125 14.20 -9.15 -16.04
N TYR A 126 13.20 -9.83 -15.46
CA TYR A 126 12.87 -11.24 -15.72
C TYR A 126 14.01 -12.23 -15.45
N ASP A 127 14.77 -12.03 -14.37
CA ASP A 127 15.94 -12.86 -14.10
C ASP A 127 15.72 -13.91 -13.00
N PRO A 128 15.90 -15.19 -13.35
CA PRO A 128 15.75 -16.30 -12.42
C PRO A 128 16.69 -16.24 -11.21
N ASP A 129 17.93 -15.79 -11.36
CA ASP A 129 18.93 -15.78 -10.28
C ASP A 129 18.60 -14.71 -9.24
N VAL A 130 18.16 -13.53 -9.68
CA VAL A 130 17.67 -12.45 -8.79
C VAL A 130 16.38 -12.86 -8.10
N TYR A 131 15.46 -13.49 -8.82
CA TYR A 131 14.24 -14.02 -8.21
C TYR A 131 14.55 -15.04 -7.12
N ASN A 132 15.40 -16.03 -7.41
CA ASN A 132 15.78 -17.07 -6.44
C ASN A 132 16.53 -16.47 -5.24
N TYR A 133 17.29 -15.40 -5.45
CA TYR A 133 17.92 -14.65 -4.38
C TYR A 133 16.87 -14.02 -3.45
N PHE A 134 15.90 -13.25 -3.98
CA PHE A 134 14.85 -12.65 -3.17
C PHE A 134 13.98 -13.70 -2.47
N LYS A 135 13.67 -14.81 -3.15
CA LYS A 135 12.99 -15.96 -2.56
C LYS A 135 13.76 -16.55 -1.38
N THR A 136 15.09 -16.61 -1.47
CA THR A 136 15.94 -17.06 -0.37
C THR A 136 15.93 -16.06 0.79
N GLN A 137 16.00 -14.75 0.52
CA GLN A 137 15.95 -13.72 1.56
C GLN A 137 14.60 -13.71 2.28
N GLU A 138 13.50 -13.82 1.55
CA GLU A 138 12.14 -13.95 2.07
C GLU A 138 12.03 -15.12 3.06
N HIS A 139 12.46 -16.32 2.64
CA HIS A 139 12.47 -17.52 3.49
C HIS A 139 13.32 -17.33 4.76
N LEU A 140 14.51 -16.75 4.63
CA LEU A 140 15.39 -16.49 5.78
C LEU A 140 14.79 -15.46 6.76
N CYS A 141 13.94 -14.57 6.27
CA CYS A 141 13.20 -13.62 7.09
C CYS A 141 11.92 -14.20 7.70
N GLY A 142 11.44 -15.33 7.18
CA GLY A 142 10.17 -15.94 7.58
C GLY A 142 8.96 -15.19 7.02
N TYR A 143 9.13 -14.56 5.86
CA TYR A 143 8.10 -13.81 5.16
C TYR A 143 7.31 -14.67 4.15
N ASP A 144 7.77 -15.89 3.89
CA ASP A 144 7.16 -16.91 3.02
C ASP A 144 5.96 -17.58 3.71
N LEU A 145 4.97 -16.76 4.09
CA LEU A 145 3.79 -17.19 4.82
C LEU A 145 2.87 -18.04 3.93
N ASN A 146 2.59 -19.27 4.38
CA ASN A 146 1.64 -20.16 3.71
C ASN A 146 0.21 -19.94 4.24
N PHE A 147 -0.71 -19.63 3.34
CA PHE A 147 -2.11 -19.41 3.68
C PHE A 147 -2.89 -20.73 3.64
N THR A 148 -3.72 -20.94 4.65
CA THR A 148 -4.67 -22.05 4.69
C THR A 148 -6.09 -21.51 4.78
N TYR A 149 -7.06 -22.25 4.23
CA TYR A 149 -8.44 -21.81 4.11
C TYR A 149 -9.37 -22.92 4.64
N PRO A 150 -10.00 -22.76 5.83
CA PRO A 150 -9.79 -21.68 6.80
C PRO A 150 -8.39 -21.70 7.41
N GLN A 151 -7.96 -20.55 7.93
CA GLN A 151 -6.69 -20.47 8.63
C GLN A 151 -6.77 -21.19 9.98
N ASN A 152 -5.69 -21.86 10.35
CA ASN A 152 -5.57 -22.52 11.65
C ASN A 152 -4.28 -22.09 12.37
N GLY A 153 -4.42 -21.17 13.31
CA GLY A 153 -3.30 -20.63 14.09
C GLY A 153 -2.79 -19.31 13.52
N HIS A 154 -2.15 -18.53 14.39
CA HIS A 154 -1.58 -17.24 14.02
C HIS A 154 -0.23 -17.40 13.33
N PHE A 155 0.05 -16.50 12.39
CA PHE A 155 1.40 -16.39 11.83
C PHE A 155 2.40 -16.04 12.95
N PRO A 156 3.66 -16.50 12.83
CA PRO A 156 4.70 -16.13 13.78
C PRO A 156 4.91 -14.61 13.77
N THR A 157 5.41 -14.07 14.88
CA THR A 157 5.89 -12.69 14.90
C THR A 157 6.99 -12.52 13.86
N LEU A 158 6.76 -11.62 12.91
CA LEU A 158 7.70 -11.34 11.84
C LEU A 158 8.91 -10.58 12.36
N LYS A 159 10.06 -10.75 11.70
CA LYS A 159 11.28 -10.04 12.05
C LYS A 159 11.13 -8.57 11.65
N ASP A 160 11.18 -7.66 12.62
CA ASP A 160 11.16 -6.24 12.34
C ASP A 160 12.51 -5.78 11.75
N PRO A 161 12.54 -5.26 10.51
CA PRO A 161 13.77 -4.77 9.87
C PRO A 161 14.38 -3.53 10.54
N SER A 162 13.63 -2.82 11.38
CA SER A 162 14.05 -1.57 12.03
C SER A 162 15.32 -1.70 12.88
N PHE A 163 15.69 -2.93 13.27
CA PHE A 163 16.84 -3.21 14.14
C PHE A 163 18.13 -3.61 13.41
N GLY A 164 18.13 -3.69 12.06
CA GLY A 164 19.26 -4.19 11.27
C GLY A 164 19.98 -3.17 10.36
N PHE A 165 19.35 -2.02 10.06
CA PHE A 165 19.93 -1.06 9.13
C PHE A 165 21.17 -0.38 9.72
N ASN A 166 22.37 -0.75 9.22
CA ASN A 166 23.60 -0.10 9.61
C ASN A 166 23.68 1.30 8.96
N ARG A 167 23.01 2.27 9.59
CA ARG A 167 22.81 3.67 9.16
C ARG A 167 24.10 4.42 8.80
N GLU A 168 25.27 3.97 9.24
CA GLU A 168 26.54 4.64 8.96
C GLU A 168 27.17 4.26 7.61
N GLY A 169 26.86 3.08 7.05
CA GLY A 169 27.43 2.66 5.77
C GLY A 169 26.84 3.41 4.57
N ALA A 170 25.53 3.65 4.58
CA ALA A 170 24.80 4.33 3.51
C ALA A 170 25.21 5.80 3.33
N ARG A 171 25.85 6.39 4.35
CA ARG A 171 26.39 7.76 4.32
C ARG A 171 27.52 7.96 3.31
N SER A 172 28.15 6.91 2.79
CA SER A 172 29.43 7.07 2.08
C SER A 172 29.38 7.11 0.54
N LYS A 173 28.22 6.92 -0.11
CA LYS A 173 28.14 7.03 -1.59
C LYS A 173 26.95 7.79 -2.18
N LEU A 174 25.87 8.01 -1.42
CA LEU A 174 24.81 8.94 -1.79
C LEU A 174 25.14 10.37 -1.29
N SER A 175 26.14 10.98 -1.92
CA SER A 175 26.40 12.41 -1.75
C SER A 175 25.48 13.20 -2.70
N LEU A 176 24.45 13.84 -2.13
CA LEU A 176 23.62 14.91 -2.70
C LEU A 176 24.42 16.03 -3.41
N LYS A 177 25.73 16.17 -3.16
CA LYS A 177 26.57 17.18 -3.83
C LYS A 177 26.95 16.84 -5.28
N THR A 178 26.76 15.60 -5.75
CA THR A 178 27.08 15.24 -7.14
C THR A 178 25.87 15.40 -8.07
N LEU A 179 24.64 15.25 -7.55
CA LEU A 179 23.40 15.43 -8.31
C LEU A 179 22.98 16.91 -8.44
N ALA A 180 23.24 17.73 -7.42
CA ALA A 180 22.95 19.17 -7.47
C ALA A 180 23.85 19.96 -8.45
N LYS A 181 24.93 19.36 -8.98
CA LYS A 181 25.82 20.01 -9.96
C LYS A 181 25.56 19.59 -11.41
N GLN A 182 24.55 18.75 -11.65
CA GLN A 182 24.19 18.29 -13.00
C GLN A 182 22.89 18.91 -13.54
N SER A 183 22.16 19.71 -12.77
CA SER A 183 20.97 20.44 -13.27
C SER A 183 21.30 21.72 -14.07
N SER A 184 22.59 22.11 -14.17
CA SER A 184 23.02 23.31 -14.93
C SER A 184 23.87 23.00 -16.16
N ARG A 185 23.94 21.75 -16.62
CA ARG A 185 24.66 21.37 -17.86
C ARG A 185 23.94 20.41 -18.81
N TYR A 186 22.67 20.09 -18.59
CA TYR A 186 21.87 19.36 -19.59
C TYR A 186 21.14 20.34 -20.53
N GLN A 187 21.92 21.20 -21.17
CA GLN A 187 21.57 21.87 -22.42
C GLN A 187 22.70 21.60 -23.42
N ALA A 188 22.92 20.33 -23.75
CA ALA A 188 23.55 19.90 -25.00
C ALA A 188 23.63 18.37 -25.07
N SER A 189 23.31 17.87 -26.26
CA SER A 189 23.71 16.57 -26.83
C SER A 189 22.74 15.40 -26.61
N SER A 190 21.99 15.16 -27.68
CA SER A 190 21.60 13.84 -28.20
C SER A 190 22.76 12.83 -28.23
N ASP A 191 22.40 11.55 -28.33
CA ASP A 191 23.23 10.35 -28.50
C ASP A 191 23.72 9.62 -27.23
N ILE A 192 22.77 8.96 -26.56
CA ILE A 192 23.08 7.74 -25.78
C ILE A 192 23.52 6.67 -26.77
N THR A 193 24.83 6.44 -26.86
CA THR A 193 25.40 5.47 -27.82
C THR A 193 25.20 4.03 -27.34
N LYS A 194 24.93 3.11 -28.27
CA LYS A 194 24.82 1.64 -28.04
C LYS A 194 25.95 1.03 -27.18
N ARG A 195 27.09 1.69 -27.09
CA ARG A 195 28.25 1.31 -26.26
C ARG A 195 28.08 1.59 -24.76
N GLN A 196 27.28 2.59 -24.39
CA GLN A 196 26.90 2.86 -23.00
C GLN A 196 25.84 1.84 -22.52
N LEU A 197 24.90 1.45 -23.37
CA LEU A 197 23.96 0.35 -23.12
C LEU A 197 24.71 -1.00 -22.97
N ALA A 198 25.68 -1.29 -23.84
CA ALA A 198 26.50 -2.50 -23.76
C ALA A 198 27.48 -2.53 -22.56
N ARG A 199 27.92 -1.38 -22.04
CA ARG A 199 28.71 -1.28 -20.80
C ARG A 199 27.85 -1.37 -19.54
N ARG A 200 26.58 -0.94 -19.59
CA ARG A 200 25.60 -1.14 -18.51
C ARG A 200 25.14 -2.60 -18.43
N GLU A 201 25.01 -3.29 -19.57
CA GLU A 201 24.84 -4.75 -19.64
C GLU A 201 26.01 -5.53 -19.01
N GLN A 202 27.23 -4.98 -18.99
CA GLN A 202 28.40 -5.57 -18.33
C GLN A 202 28.44 -5.36 -16.80
N TRP A 203 27.49 -4.61 -16.24
CA TRP A 203 27.24 -4.47 -14.79
C TRP A 203 25.97 -5.20 -14.35
N LYS A 204 25.58 -6.25 -15.07
CA LYS A 204 24.69 -7.28 -14.53
C LYS A 204 25.29 -7.82 -13.23
N ARG A 205 24.54 -7.68 -12.13
CA ARG A 205 24.08 -8.85 -11.37
C ARG A 205 25.18 -9.80 -10.88
N ASP A 206 26.27 -9.29 -10.33
CA ASP A 206 27.23 -10.18 -9.68
C ASP A 206 26.80 -10.45 -8.22
N LEU A 207 25.80 -11.33 -8.06
CA LEU A 207 25.41 -11.89 -6.76
C LEU A 207 26.46 -12.89 -6.23
N SER A 208 27.52 -13.23 -6.99
CA SER A 208 28.51 -14.25 -6.58
C SER A 208 29.28 -13.88 -5.32
N ASN A 209 29.37 -12.59 -4.99
CA ASN A 209 30.02 -12.10 -3.79
C ASN A 209 29.06 -11.98 -2.59
N ARG A 210 27.76 -12.26 -2.77
CA ARG A 210 26.80 -12.34 -1.67
C ARG A 210 26.76 -13.77 -1.14
N ALA A 211 26.77 -13.90 0.19
CA ALA A 211 26.76 -15.21 0.82
C ALA A 211 25.42 -15.91 0.56
N ASN A 212 25.44 -16.94 -0.28
CA ASN A 212 24.25 -17.75 -0.57
C ASN A 212 23.79 -18.48 0.69
N GLY A 213 22.48 -18.46 0.97
CA GLY A 213 21.89 -19.11 2.14
C GLY A 213 22.05 -18.36 3.47
N THR A 214 22.49 -17.09 3.45
CA THR A 214 22.46 -16.19 4.62
C THR A 214 21.76 -14.89 4.28
N LEU A 215 21.28 -14.18 5.30
CA LEU A 215 20.69 -12.85 5.12
C LEU A 215 21.75 -11.90 4.56
N ASP A 216 21.33 -11.01 3.67
CA ASP A 216 22.19 -9.94 3.18
C ASP A 216 22.69 -9.13 4.39
N PRO A 217 24.01 -8.96 4.57
CA PRO A 217 24.57 -8.31 5.74
C PRO A 217 24.25 -6.81 5.81
N TRP A 218 23.80 -6.20 4.70
CA TRP A 218 23.44 -4.80 4.64
C TRP A 218 21.94 -4.58 4.87
N TYR A 219 21.09 -5.32 4.14
CA TYR A 219 19.65 -5.14 4.20
C TYR A 219 19.00 -5.98 5.30
N GLY A 220 19.58 -7.11 5.70
CA GLY A 220 18.97 -8.02 6.65
C GLY A 220 17.59 -8.45 6.16
N CYS A 221 16.54 -8.08 6.90
CA CYS A 221 15.14 -8.35 6.52
C CYS A 221 14.38 -7.18 5.90
N SER A 222 15.12 -6.15 5.47
CA SER A 222 14.60 -5.04 4.67
C SER A 222 14.58 -5.36 3.17
N ILE A 223 13.97 -6.49 2.81
CA ILE A 223 14.05 -7.03 1.44
C ILE A 223 13.35 -6.14 0.39
N TYR A 224 12.33 -5.37 0.80
CA TYR A 224 11.68 -4.42 -0.11
C TYR A 224 12.63 -3.28 -0.49
N PHE A 225 13.35 -2.71 0.48
CA PHE A 225 14.33 -1.65 0.20
C PHE A 225 15.51 -2.14 -0.63
N GLU A 226 15.88 -3.40 -0.45
CA GLU A 226 16.84 -4.05 -1.33
C GLU A 226 16.32 -4.12 -2.78
N LEU A 227 15.04 -4.46 -2.97
CA LEU A 227 14.40 -4.44 -4.29
C LEU A 227 14.38 -3.04 -4.88
N LEU A 228 14.01 -2.01 -4.12
CA LEU A 228 13.97 -0.62 -4.62
C LEU A 228 15.36 -0.13 -5.05
N ASP A 229 16.40 -0.41 -4.26
CA ASP A 229 17.78 -0.07 -4.62
C ASP A 229 18.25 -0.87 -5.83
N TYR A 230 17.83 -2.14 -5.97
CA TYR A 230 18.10 -2.93 -7.17
C TYR A 230 17.46 -2.30 -8.42
N VAL A 231 16.16 -1.98 -8.36
CA VAL A 231 15.38 -1.48 -9.49
C VAL A 231 15.95 -0.16 -10.00
N THR A 232 16.15 0.80 -9.09
CA THR A 232 16.64 2.16 -9.41
C THR A 232 18.06 2.16 -9.99
N ASN A 233 18.91 1.20 -9.62
CA ASN A 233 20.29 1.13 -10.11
C ASN A 233 20.45 0.26 -11.37
N PHE A 234 19.61 -0.75 -11.58
CA PHE A 234 19.88 -1.81 -12.57
C PHE A 234 18.77 -2.06 -13.60
N THR A 235 17.54 -1.58 -13.37
CA THR A 235 16.39 -1.93 -14.20
C THR A 235 15.83 -0.72 -14.95
N PHE A 236 15.86 -0.79 -16.28
CA PHE A 236 15.18 0.19 -17.13
C PHE A 236 13.65 -0.05 -17.10
N PRO A 237 12.80 0.99 -17.07
CA PRO A 237 13.11 2.43 -17.19
C PRO A 237 13.49 3.14 -15.89
N TRP A 238 13.30 2.54 -14.73
CA TRP A 238 13.52 3.18 -13.42
C TRP A 238 14.97 3.67 -13.20
N THR A 239 15.97 3.14 -13.91
CA THR A 239 17.33 3.76 -13.93
C THR A 239 17.40 5.20 -14.45
N LEU A 240 16.31 5.73 -15.02
CA LEU A 240 16.19 7.12 -15.46
C LEU A 240 15.67 8.06 -14.35
N GLY A 241 15.22 7.53 -13.21
CA GLY A 241 14.53 8.30 -12.19
C GLY A 241 14.30 7.51 -10.90
N GLU A 242 13.15 7.76 -10.30
CA GLU A 242 12.65 7.01 -9.14
C GLU A 242 11.59 6.01 -9.62
N ILE A 243 11.31 5.02 -8.78
CA ILE A 243 10.18 4.10 -8.97
C ILE A 243 8.96 4.72 -8.30
N ASP A 244 7.85 4.79 -9.03
CA ASP A 244 6.57 5.08 -8.40
C ASP A 244 6.11 3.83 -7.64
N LEU A 245 6.13 3.92 -6.31
CA LEU A 245 5.71 2.84 -5.42
C LEU A 245 4.18 2.74 -5.35
N TYR A 246 3.48 3.79 -5.78
CA TYR A 246 2.02 3.85 -5.80
C TYR A 246 1.45 3.17 -7.05
N ASP A 247 2.19 3.09 -8.16
CA ASP A 247 1.73 2.47 -9.40
C ASP A 247 2.93 1.97 -10.22
N ILE A 248 3.35 0.71 -10.06
CA ILE A 248 4.57 0.17 -10.72
C ILE A 248 4.60 0.41 -12.25
N PRO A 249 3.52 0.17 -13.02
CA PRO A 249 3.47 0.49 -14.43
C PRO A 249 3.83 1.93 -14.81
N ASP A 250 3.67 2.89 -13.89
CA ASP A 250 4.08 4.27 -14.09
C ASP A 250 5.56 4.45 -13.69
N ALA A 251 6.39 4.72 -14.69
CA ALA A 251 7.79 5.06 -14.51
C ALA A 251 8.08 6.44 -15.13
N LEU A 252 7.11 7.36 -15.03
CA LEU A 252 7.28 8.73 -15.44
C LEU A 252 8.34 9.42 -14.59
N ASN A 253 9.16 10.23 -15.24
CA ASN A 253 10.09 11.11 -14.56
C ASN A 253 10.34 12.34 -15.45
N PRO A 254 9.98 13.56 -15.01
CA PRO A 254 9.29 13.88 -13.76
C PRO A 254 7.83 13.38 -13.74
N GLU A 255 7.31 13.12 -12.55
CA GLU A 255 5.90 12.77 -12.34
C GLU A 255 4.94 13.93 -12.63
N VAL A 256 3.66 13.60 -12.86
CA VAL A 256 2.61 14.62 -13.05
C VAL A 256 2.48 15.45 -11.77
N PRO A 257 2.69 16.77 -11.81
CA PRO A 257 2.56 17.60 -10.62
C PRO A 257 1.14 17.51 -10.05
N SER A 258 1.01 16.90 -8.88
CA SER A 258 -0.25 16.74 -8.15
C SER A 258 -0.42 17.74 -7.01
N ASP A 259 0.57 18.61 -6.75
CA ASP A 259 0.60 19.53 -5.60
C ASP A 259 -0.50 20.62 -5.70
N PRO A 260 -1.55 20.56 -4.85
CA PRO A 260 -2.61 21.55 -4.88
C PRO A 260 -2.28 22.76 -4.00
N THR A 261 -1.08 22.85 -3.39
CA THR A 261 -0.69 23.89 -2.43
C THR A 261 -0.92 25.30 -2.95
N ALA A 262 -0.59 25.57 -4.21
CA ALA A 262 -0.81 26.88 -4.81
C ALA A 262 -2.31 27.23 -4.89
N PHE A 263 -3.14 26.28 -5.31
CA PHE A 263 -4.60 26.46 -5.38
C PHE A 263 -5.21 26.62 -3.99
N MET A 264 -4.81 25.78 -3.04
CA MET A 264 -5.31 25.77 -1.66
C MET A 264 -4.89 27.05 -0.91
N ASN A 265 -3.74 27.64 -1.22
CA ASN A 265 -3.29 28.87 -0.56
C ASN A 265 -3.74 30.16 -1.28
N ASP A 266 -4.44 30.10 -2.41
CA ASP A 266 -5.07 31.28 -3.03
C ASP A 266 -6.15 31.86 -2.11
N ASN A 267 -6.12 33.19 -1.91
CA ASN A 267 -7.04 33.87 -1.00
C ASN A 267 -8.52 33.69 -1.37
N ARG A 268 -8.85 33.56 -2.67
CA ARG A 268 -10.23 33.31 -3.11
C ARG A 268 -10.66 31.91 -2.72
N THR A 269 -9.78 30.91 -2.91
CA THR A 269 -10.02 29.53 -2.48
C THR A 269 -10.24 29.46 -0.97
N ARG A 270 -9.35 30.07 -0.17
CA ARG A 270 -9.46 30.07 1.30
C ARG A 270 -10.74 30.73 1.78
N THR A 271 -11.09 31.87 1.18
CA THR A 271 -12.33 32.59 1.51
C THR A 271 -13.56 31.74 1.17
N ALA A 272 -13.57 31.08 0.01
CA ALA A 272 -14.67 30.22 -0.43
C ALA A 272 -14.85 28.97 0.43
N LEU A 273 -13.75 28.39 0.94
CA LEU A 273 -13.78 27.23 1.84
C LEU A 273 -14.04 27.61 3.31
N HIS A 274 -14.11 28.90 3.63
CA HIS A 274 -14.10 29.40 5.01
C HIS A 274 -12.89 28.85 5.81
N ALA A 275 -11.76 28.67 5.15
CA ALA A 275 -10.55 28.14 5.74
C ALA A 275 -9.85 29.21 6.61
N PRO A 276 -9.17 28.82 7.70
CA PRO A 276 -8.43 29.75 8.56
C PRO A 276 -7.36 30.47 7.76
N THR A 277 -6.98 31.69 8.17
CA THR A 277 -5.83 32.44 7.64
C THR A 277 -4.59 32.34 8.51
N SER A 278 -4.71 31.70 9.68
CA SER A 278 -3.65 31.56 10.69
C SER A 278 -2.53 30.57 10.32
N LYS A 279 -2.77 29.69 9.33
CA LYS A 279 -1.82 28.67 8.87
C LYS A 279 -1.96 28.45 7.37
N ASN A 280 -0.85 28.38 6.63
CA ASN A 280 -0.92 27.93 5.23
C ASN A 280 -1.34 26.46 5.15
N TRP A 281 -2.08 26.14 4.09
CA TRP A 281 -2.34 24.76 3.75
C TRP A 281 -1.05 24.06 3.35
N THR A 282 -0.93 22.82 3.79
CA THR A 282 0.18 21.90 3.55
C THR A 282 -0.42 20.54 3.26
N ASP A 283 -0.02 19.92 2.16
CA ASP A 283 -0.48 18.60 1.79
C ASP A 283 -0.04 17.55 2.81
N LEU A 284 1.26 17.52 3.05
CA LEU A 284 1.93 16.66 4.02
C LEU A 284 2.32 17.42 5.28
N PHE A 285 2.26 16.74 6.41
CA PHE A 285 2.67 17.26 7.71
C PHE A 285 3.27 16.12 8.53
N GLU A 286 4.59 16.17 8.76
CA GLU A 286 5.28 15.22 9.64
C GLU A 286 4.71 15.31 11.06
N PHE A 287 3.90 14.33 11.43
CA PHE A 287 3.14 14.36 12.67
C PHE A 287 4.01 13.96 13.87
N PRO A 288 4.15 14.80 14.91
CA PRO A 288 5.15 14.59 15.96
C PRO A 288 4.66 13.76 17.17
N PHE A 289 3.44 13.20 17.14
CA PHE A 289 2.80 12.39 18.20
C PHE A 289 3.26 12.71 19.64
N GLY A 290 2.70 13.77 20.25
CA GLY A 290 3.00 14.14 21.64
C GLY A 290 4.44 14.62 21.94
N GLY A 291 5.39 14.49 21.01
CA GLY A 291 6.76 15.00 21.11
C GLY A 291 7.68 14.21 22.05
N ALA A 292 8.19 13.04 21.61
CA ALA A 292 9.25 12.33 22.31
C ALA A 292 10.64 12.61 21.70
N ALA A 293 11.51 13.26 22.49
CA ALA A 293 12.82 13.81 22.10
C ALA A 293 13.88 12.81 21.58
N ASN A 294 13.59 11.51 21.49
CA ASN A 294 14.56 10.49 21.05
C ASN A 294 14.19 9.76 19.75
N PHE A 295 12.96 9.91 19.25
CA PHE A 295 12.50 9.49 17.91
C PHE A 295 11.34 10.41 17.51
N PRO A 296 11.60 11.59 16.93
CA PRO A 296 10.57 12.63 16.79
C PRO A 296 9.45 12.33 15.78
N PHE A 297 9.47 11.19 15.07
CA PHE A 297 8.56 10.88 13.95
C PHE A 297 8.19 9.39 13.88
N GLY A 298 7.46 8.88 14.86
CA GLY A 298 6.91 7.52 14.81
C GLY A 298 5.59 7.44 15.56
N ASP A 299 4.61 6.77 14.97
CA ASP A 299 3.35 6.47 15.64
C ASP A 299 3.63 5.48 16.79
N PRO A 300 3.37 5.85 18.06
CA PRO A 300 3.58 4.96 19.20
C PRO A 300 2.50 3.88 19.33
N SER A 301 1.48 3.93 18.47
CA SER A 301 0.30 3.08 18.56
C SER A 301 0.55 1.71 17.93
N PRO A 302 0.00 0.62 18.48
CA PRO A 302 0.14 -0.69 17.88
C PRO A 302 -0.61 -0.80 16.54
N ALA A 303 -0.06 -1.58 15.61
CA ALA A 303 -0.74 -1.86 14.34
C ALA A 303 -2.10 -2.56 14.56
N PRO A 304 -3.15 -2.30 13.74
CA PRO A 304 -4.51 -2.77 13.99
C PRO A 304 -4.67 -4.27 14.00
N MET A 305 -3.82 -4.99 13.28
CA MET A 305 -3.80 -6.44 13.28
C MET A 305 -3.86 -7.04 14.69
N VAL A 306 -3.36 -6.34 15.73
CA VAL A 306 -3.44 -6.81 17.12
C VAL A 306 -4.84 -6.80 17.72
N PHE A 307 -5.77 -5.97 17.21
CA PHE A 307 -7.13 -5.83 17.72
C PHE A 307 -8.24 -5.99 16.66
N LEU A 308 -7.90 -6.24 15.39
CA LEU A 308 -8.88 -6.39 14.30
C LEU A 308 -9.88 -7.54 14.53
N SER A 309 -9.48 -8.62 15.20
CA SER A 309 -10.39 -9.72 15.55
C SER A 309 -11.50 -9.26 16.51
N GLU A 310 -11.14 -8.49 17.54
CA GLU A 310 -12.11 -7.91 18.47
C GLU A 310 -13.00 -6.88 17.76
N LEU A 311 -12.38 -6.02 16.93
CA LEU A 311 -13.10 -5.03 16.14
C LEU A 311 -14.12 -5.68 15.21
N ALA A 312 -13.78 -6.78 14.54
CA ALA A 312 -14.68 -7.52 13.66
C ALA A 312 -15.84 -8.19 14.42
N SER A 313 -15.58 -8.70 15.62
CA SER A 313 -16.62 -9.23 16.52
C SER A 313 -17.61 -8.13 16.92
N ASN A 314 -17.10 -6.97 17.36
CA ASN A 314 -17.92 -5.82 17.73
C ASN A 314 -18.70 -5.26 16.53
N ALA A 315 -18.06 -5.16 15.37
CA ALA A 315 -18.70 -4.73 14.13
C ALA A 315 -19.87 -5.67 13.76
N SER A 316 -19.66 -6.98 13.84
CA SER A 316 -20.70 -7.97 13.57
C SER A 316 -21.88 -7.86 14.55
N ALA A 317 -21.59 -7.70 15.85
CA ALA A 317 -22.62 -7.52 16.88
C ALA A 317 -23.47 -6.24 16.68
N GLN A 318 -22.88 -5.21 16.07
CA GLN A 318 -23.55 -3.94 15.77
C GLN A 318 -24.06 -3.83 14.33
N GLY A 319 -23.94 -4.90 13.52
CA GLY A 319 -24.37 -4.89 12.12
C GLY A 319 -23.57 -3.92 11.23
N VAL A 320 -22.29 -3.69 11.55
CA VAL A 320 -21.35 -2.89 10.76
C VAL A 320 -20.54 -3.82 9.86
N ALA A 321 -20.50 -3.56 8.55
CA ALA A 321 -19.70 -4.35 7.61
C ALA A 321 -18.28 -3.80 7.47
N ILE A 322 -17.32 -4.68 7.17
CA ILE A 322 -15.92 -4.32 6.91
C ILE A 322 -15.64 -4.56 5.43
N VAL A 323 -15.03 -3.58 4.77
CA VAL A 323 -14.59 -3.68 3.38
C VAL A 323 -13.10 -3.34 3.33
N PHE A 324 -12.31 -4.27 2.83
CA PHE A 324 -10.92 -4.04 2.46
C PHE A 324 -10.81 -4.08 0.95
N TYR A 325 -10.03 -3.17 0.38
CA TYR A 325 -9.70 -3.23 -1.03
C TYR A 325 -8.23 -2.94 -1.25
N SER A 326 -7.68 -3.48 -2.33
CA SER A 326 -6.33 -3.17 -2.76
C SER A 326 -6.18 -3.02 -4.26
N GLY A 327 -5.28 -2.14 -4.67
CA GLY A 327 -4.74 -2.07 -6.02
C GLY A 327 -3.72 -3.18 -6.27
N ASN A 328 -3.81 -3.87 -7.41
CA ASN A 328 -2.82 -4.89 -7.79
C ASN A 328 -1.46 -4.29 -8.21
N ASP A 329 -1.43 -3.01 -8.53
CA ASP A 329 -0.24 -2.31 -9.04
C ASP A 329 0.47 -1.49 -7.96
N ASP A 330 -0.09 -1.46 -6.75
CA ASP A 330 0.53 -0.88 -5.56
C ASP A 330 1.65 -1.79 -5.04
N SER A 331 2.84 -1.23 -4.84
CA SER A 331 3.94 -1.93 -4.18
C SER A 331 4.25 -1.43 -2.77
N LEU A 332 3.76 -0.24 -2.41
CA LEU A 332 3.96 0.35 -1.09
C LEU A 332 3.15 -0.38 -0.02
N VAL A 333 1.87 -0.64 -0.29
CA VAL A 333 0.95 -1.37 0.60
C VAL A 333 0.25 -2.48 -0.18
N ALA A 334 1.06 -3.29 -0.85
CA ALA A 334 0.62 -4.35 -1.73
C ALA A 334 -0.40 -5.31 -1.07
N HIS A 335 -1.34 -5.79 -1.88
CA HIS A 335 -2.49 -6.57 -1.44
C HIS A 335 -2.15 -7.78 -0.56
N ARG A 336 -0.99 -8.44 -0.76
CA ARG A 336 -0.54 -9.59 0.03
C ARG A 336 -0.43 -9.27 1.52
N GLY A 337 -0.08 -8.03 1.87
CA GLY A 337 -0.06 -7.56 3.26
C GLY A 337 -1.47 -7.52 3.86
N THR A 338 -2.43 -6.95 3.14
CA THR A 338 -3.85 -6.94 3.52
C THR A 338 -4.40 -8.36 3.70
N GLU A 339 -4.11 -9.26 2.76
CA GLU A 339 -4.54 -10.66 2.82
C GLU A 339 -3.90 -11.41 4.01
N THR A 340 -2.62 -11.15 4.31
CA THR A 340 -1.94 -11.68 5.49
C THR A 340 -2.67 -11.27 6.77
N VAL A 341 -3.05 -9.99 6.88
CA VAL A 341 -3.82 -9.49 8.03
C VAL A 341 -5.18 -10.17 8.11
N ILE A 342 -5.89 -10.32 6.99
CA ILE A 342 -7.20 -10.99 6.95
C ILE A 342 -7.08 -12.45 7.39
N GLN A 343 -6.07 -13.19 6.92
CA GLN A 343 -5.84 -14.58 7.33
C GLN A 343 -5.46 -14.69 8.81
N ASN A 344 -4.76 -13.69 9.35
CA ASN A 344 -4.37 -13.70 10.75
C ASN A 344 -5.50 -13.29 11.72
N MET A 345 -6.53 -12.57 11.25
CA MET A 345 -7.66 -12.16 12.09
C MET A 345 -8.79 -13.20 12.13
N THR A 346 -9.53 -13.21 13.25
CA THR A 346 -10.75 -14.01 13.43
C THR A 346 -11.99 -13.14 13.27
N PHE A 347 -12.89 -13.53 12.38
CA PHE A 347 -14.15 -12.82 12.14
C PHE A 347 -15.28 -13.83 11.95
N GLY A 348 -16.49 -13.54 12.45
CA GLY A 348 -17.62 -14.48 12.39
C GLY A 348 -17.33 -15.87 12.97
N GLY A 349 -16.43 -15.97 13.96
CA GLY A 349 -16.11 -17.21 14.67
C GLY A 349 -15.10 -18.15 14.00
N VAL A 350 -14.58 -17.79 12.82
CA VAL A 350 -13.55 -18.57 12.10
C VAL A 350 -12.36 -17.67 11.77
N GLN A 351 -11.15 -18.21 11.81
CA GLN A 351 -9.93 -17.47 11.50
C GLN A 351 -9.70 -17.47 9.98
N GLY A 352 -9.34 -16.30 9.44
CA GLY A 352 -9.09 -16.12 8.01
C GLY A 352 -10.30 -16.36 7.13
N PHE A 353 -10.14 -16.32 5.81
CA PHE A 353 -11.19 -16.74 4.87
C PHE A 353 -11.31 -18.26 4.83
N THR A 354 -12.50 -18.80 4.62
CA THR A 354 -12.69 -20.26 4.48
C THR A 354 -12.40 -20.77 3.08
N ARG A 355 -12.28 -19.88 2.09
CA ARG A 355 -11.94 -20.18 0.70
C ARG A 355 -11.01 -19.11 0.13
N PRO A 356 -10.11 -19.44 -0.82
CA PRO A 356 -9.26 -18.45 -1.46
C PRO A 356 -10.10 -17.39 -2.23
N PRO A 357 -9.73 -16.11 -2.19
CA PRO A 357 -10.33 -15.09 -3.07
C PRO A 357 -10.07 -15.41 -4.54
N ALA A 358 -11.11 -15.79 -5.28
CA ALA A 358 -10.97 -16.15 -6.70
C ALA A 358 -12.19 -15.83 -7.59
N THR A 359 -13.17 -15.09 -7.06
CA THR A 359 -14.37 -14.73 -7.82
C THR A 359 -14.12 -13.47 -8.65
N PRO A 360 -14.24 -13.52 -9.99
CA PRO A 360 -14.08 -12.35 -10.83
C PRO A 360 -15.27 -11.38 -10.66
N TRP A 361 -15.00 -10.08 -10.77
CA TRP A 361 -16.02 -9.06 -10.96
C TRP A 361 -15.68 -8.17 -12.18
N SER A 362 -16.70 -7.47 -12.68
CA SER A 362 -16.60 -6.70 -13.92
C SER A 362 -16.98 -5.23 -13.74
N ASP A 363 -16.42 -4.38 -14.59
CA ASP A 363 -16.82 -2.98 -14.75
C ASP A 363 -18.18 -2.85 -15.48
N ASP A 364 -18.64 -1.61 -15.71
CA ASP A 364 -19.91 -1.34 -16.37
C ASP A 364 -19.91 -1.78 -17.85
N GLU A 365 -18.73 -1.91 -18.46
CA GLU A 365 -18.52 -2.42 -19.82
C GLU A 365 -18.43 -3.95 -19.87
N GLY A 366 -18.43 -4.64 -18.73
CA GLY A 366 -18.31 -6.09 -18.62
C GLY A 366 -16.88 -6.63 -18.70
N ASN A 367 -15.87 -5.77 -18.68
CA ASN A 367 -14.47 -6.20 -18.63
C ASN A 367 -14.12 -6.67 -17.23
N PHE A 368 -13.18 -7.61 -17.12
CA PHE A 368 -12.66 -8.07 -15.84
C PHE A 368 -11.97 -6.92 -15.10
N ALA A 369 -12.50 -6.57 -13.93
CA ALA A 369 -12.05 -5.47 -13.09
C ALA A 369 -11.25 -5.95 -11.85
N GLY A 370 -11.29 -7.25 -11.57
CA GLY A 370 -10.48 -7.86 -10.51
C GLY A 370 -11.19 -8.98 -9.77
N ILE A 371 -10.76 -9.24 -8.53
CA ILE A 371 -11.30 -10.30 -7.67
C ILE A 371 -12.14 -9.68 -6.54
N VAL A 372 -13.26 -10.32 -6.20
CA VAL A 372 -14.07 -9.99 -5.03
C VAL A 372 -14.26 -11.25 -4.19
N HIS A 373 -14.19 -11.10 -2.87
CA HIS A 373 -14.51 -12.16 -1.92
C HIS A 373 -15.33 -11.58 -0.79
N GLN A 374 -16.41 -12.26 -0.41
CA GLN A 374 -17.27 -11.84 0.69
C GLN A 374 -17.53 -13.01 1.62
N GLU A 375 -17.31 -12.80 2.90
CA GLU A 375 -17.59 -13.82 3.90
C GLU A 375 -17.81 -13.18 5.27
N ARG A 376 -18.83 -13.66 6.00
CA ARG A 376 -19.03 -13.29 7.42
C ARG A 376 -19.00 -11.77 7.66
N ASN A 377 -19.65 -11.01 6.77
CA ASN A 377 -19.78 -9.54 6.84
C ASN A 377 -18.45 -8.76 6.61
N LEU A 378 -17.44 -9.43 6.07
CA LEU A 378 -16.20 -8.86 5.53
C LEU A 378 -16.20 -9.01 4.00
N THR A 379 -15.82 -7.95 3.29
CA THR A 379 -15.61 -7.95 1.84
C THR A 379 -14.16 -7.60 1.54
N PHE A 380 -13.50 -8.37 0.70
CA PHE A 380 -12.20 -8.05 0.11
C PHE A 380 -12.34 -7.86 -1.39
N VAL A 381 -11.70 -6.82 -1.95
CA VAL A 381 -11.67 -6.56 -3.39
C VAL A 381 -10.25 -6.26 -3.83
N LEU A 382 -9.75 -7.02 -4.81
CA LEU A 382 -8.49 -6.73 -5.48
C LEU A 382 -8.79 -6.14 -6.87
N PHE A 383 -8.30 -4.94 -7.14
CA PHE A 383 -8.49 -4.22 -8.40
C PHE A 383 -7.37 -4.56 -9.38
N LYS A 384 -7.74 -5.01 -10.57
CA LYS A 384 -6.79 -5.19 -11.67
C LYS A 384 -6.41 -3.83 -12.27
N GLY A 385 -5.11 -3.59 -12.46
CA GLY A 385 -4.64 -2.41 -13.19
C GLY A 385 -4.82 -1.10 -12.41
N ALA A 386 -4.77 -1.18 -11.08
CA ALA A 386 -4.93 -0.04 -10.19
C ALA A 386 -3.77 -0.04 -9.19
N GLY A 387 -3.13 1.12 -9.04
CA GLY A 387 -2.17 1.38 -7.98
C GLY A 387 -2.84 1.68 -6.63
N HIS A 388 -2.08 2.31 -5.75
CA HIS A 388 -2.42 2.66 -4.37
C HIS A 388 -3.59 3.64 -4.27
N LEU A 389 -3.74 4.54 -5.25
CA LEU A 389 -4.86 5.46 -5.36
C LEU A 389 -5.86 4.90 -6.38
N VAL A 390 -6.75 4.02 -5.93
CA VAL A 390 -7.65 3.30 -6.85
C VAL A 390 -8.52 4.29 -7.66
N PRO A 391 -8.49 4.24 -9.02
CA PRO A 391 -9.05 5.29 -9.88
C PRO A 391 -10.56 5.13 -10.13
N LYS A 392 -11.09 5.85 -11.15
CA LYS A 392 -12.51 5.93 -11.53
C LYS A 392 -13.23 4.57 -11.74
N SER A 393 -12.53 3.47 -12.00
CA SER A 393 -13.11 2.11 -12.01
C SER A 393 -13.75 1.73 -10.67
N ALA A 394 -13.43 2.45 -9.59
CA ALA A 394 -14.06 2.34 -8.28
C ALA A 394 -15.56 2.69 -8.27
N PHE A 395 -16.14 3.33 -9.30
CA PHE A 395 -17.57 3.67 -9.27
C PHE A 395 -18.47 2.44 -9.17
N VAL A 396 -18.16 1.38 -9.92
CA VAL A 396 -18.90 0.10 -9.84
C VAL A 396 -18.70 -0.51 -8.46
N PHE A 397 -17.47 -0.54 -7.95
CA PHE A 397 -17.18 -1.03 -6.60
C PHE A 397 -17.98 -0.29 -5.52
N VAL A 398 -17.98 1.05 -5.55
CA VAL A 398 -18.71 1.87 -4.60
C VAL A 398 -20.22 1.63 -4.73
N ARG A 399 -20.74 1.57 -5.95
CA ARG A 399 -22.16 1.32 -6.21
C ARG A 399 -22.60 -0.06 -5.74
N GLU A 400 -21.84 -1.09 -6.05
CA GLU A 400 -22.24 -2.50 -5.90
C GLU A 400 -21.90 -3.07 -4.52
N PHE A 401 -20.66 -2.84 -4.04
CA PHE A 401 -20.11 -3.51 -2.86
C PHE A 401 -20.05 -2.59 -1.62
N VAL A 402 -19.83 -1.28 -1.81
CA VAL A 402 -19.85 -0.32 -0.69
C VAL A 402 -21.26 0.13 -0.34
N LEU A 403 -22.00 0.72 -1.27
CA LEU A 403 -23.36 1.23 -1.04
C LEU A 403 -24.44 0.20 -1.36
N GLY A 404 -24.13 -0.73 -2.26
CA GLY A 404 -25.05 -1.74 -2.76
C GLY A 404 -25.16 -2.99 -1.88
N SER A 405 -25.82 -3.98 -2.46
CA SER A 405 -26.09 -5.29 -1.85
C SER A 405 -25.65 -6.45 -2.76
N ASN A 406 -24.71 -6.19 -3.67
CA ASN A 406 -24.21 -7.18 -4.60
C ASN A 406 -23.51 -8.31 -3.83
N GLN A 407 -23.93 -9.54 -4.08
CA GLN A 407 -23.45 -10.73 -3.36
C GLN A 407 -22.35 -11.48 -4.13
N THR A 408 -21.86 -10.97 -5.26
CA THR A 408 -20.77 -11.62 -6.01
C THR A 408 -19.55 -11.81 -5.11
N GLY A 409 -18.99 -13.02 -5.07
CA GLY A 409 -17.92 -13.42 -4.15
C GLY A 409 -18.40 -13.92 -2.79
N LEU A 410 -19.70 -13.92 -2.50
CA LEU A 410 -20.23 -14.38 -1.20
C LEU A 410 -20.15 -15.89 -1.04
N VAL A 411 -19.40 -16.32 -0.03
CA VAL A 411 -19.35 -17.72 0.42
C VAL A 411 -20.62 -18.05 1.20
N ASN A 412 -21.38 -19.06 0.74
CA ASN A 412 -22.59 -19.52 1.41
C ASN A 412 -22.25 -20.49 2.55
N ASN A 413 -22.44 -20.09 3.80
CA ASN A 413 -22.13 -20.88 5.00
C ASN A 413 -22.76 -22.30 5.04
N GLY A 414 -23.87 -22.53 4.33
CA GLY A 414 -24.57 -23.82 4.34
C GLY A 414 -24.12 -24.81 3.26
N THR A 415 -23.69 -24.31 2.09
CA THR A 415 -23.36 -25.14 0.91
C THR A 415 -21.88 -25.09 0.55
N GLY A 416 -21.14 -24.10 1.08
CA GLY A 416 -19.76 -23.80 0.68
C GLY A 416 -19.64 -23.22 -0.73
N SER A 417 -20.74 -22.96 -1.44
CA SER A 417 -20.73 -22.41 -2.80
C SER A 417 -20.50 -20.90 -2.79
N VAL A 418 -19.77 -20.39 -3.78
CA VAL A 418 -19.50 -18.95 -3.94
C VAL A 418 -20.39 -18.34 -5.02
N VAL A 419 -21.09 -17.26 -4.69
CA VAL A 419 -21.95 -16.53 -5.65
C VAL A 419 -21.08 -15.89 -6.73
N GLY A 420 -21.43 -16.10 -8.01
CA GLY A 420 -20.62 -15.64 -9.14
C GLY A 420 -19.54 -16.64 -9.60
N GLY A 421 -19.33 -17.72 -8.84
CA GLY A 421 -18.35 -18.76 -9.14
C GLY A 421 -16.92 -18.39 -8.75
N GLU A 422 -16.01 -19.35 -8.87
CA GLU A 422 -14.58 -19.18 -8.64
C GLU A 422 -13.83 -19.54 -9.92
N SER A 423 -12.66 -18.92 -10.12
CA SER A 423 -11.82 -19.15 -11.28
C SER A 423 -10.46 -19.69 -10.81
N ALA A 424 -10.15 -20.94 -11.12
CA ALA A 424 -8.88 -21.57 -10.72
C ALA A 424 -7.62 -20.75 -11.11
N PRO A 425 -7.54 -20.09 -12.28
CA PRO A 425 -6.42 -19.18 -12.58
C PRO A 425 -6.29 -17.96 -11.65
N LEU A 426 -7.34 -17.60 -10.93
CA LEU A 426 -7.39 -16.50 -9.97
C LEU A 426 -7.24 -16.99 -8.52
N GLU A 427 -7.22 -18.31 -8.28
CA GLU A 427 -6.90 -18.89 -6.96
C GLU A 427 -5.39 -18.82 -6.64
N ALA A 428 -4.59 -18.26 -7.55
CA ALA A 428 -3.17 -18.04 -7.34
C ALA A 428 -2.93 -16.82 -6.43
N ASP A 429 -1.88 -16.89 -5.60
CA ASP A 429 -1.43 -15.82 -4.72
C ASP A 429 -1.06 -14.50 -5.45
N VAL A 430 -0.94 -14.55 -6.78
CA VAL A 430 -0.47 -13.46 -7.64
C VAL A 430 -1.40 -13.28 -8.82
N MET A 431 -1.92 -12.05 -8.99
CA MET A 431 -2.57 -11.61 -10.22
C MET A 431 -1.53 -10.88 -11.08
N PRO A 432 -1.19 -11.39 -12.29
CA PRO A 432 -0.16 -10.76 -13.12
C PRO A 432 -0.47 -9.30 -13.46
N GLY A 433 0.55 -8.45 -13.35
CA GLY A 433 0.49 -7.04 -13.71
C GLY A 433 0.49 -6.79 -15.21
N GLY A 434 0.42 -5.51 -15.58
CA GLY A 434 0.56 -5.07 -16.97
C GLY A 434 1.95 -5.40 -17.54
N LEU A 435 2.01 -5.81 -18.82
CA LEU A 435 3.29 -6.06 -19.49
C LEU A 435 4.05 -4.78 -19.85
N ALA A 436 3.31 -3.69 -20.09
CA ALA A 436 3.87 -2.42 -20.52
C ALA A 436 4.21 -1.55 -19.32
N ILE A 437 5.44 -1.04 -19.28
CA ILE A 437 5.87 0.00 -18.34
C ILE A 437 5.98 1.32 -19.09
N PHE A 438 5.30 2.35 -18.62
CA PHE A 438 5.17 3.64 -19.27
C PHE A 438 6.21 4.62 -18.72
N TYR A 439 6.87 5.37 -19.59
CA TYR A 439 7.92 6.30 -19.17
C TYR A 439 7.97 7.57 -20.04
N GLY A 440 8.56 8.61 -19.47
CA GLY A 440 8.70 9.94 -20.08
C GLY A 440 10.02 10.13 -20.82
N ASP A 441 10.18 11.29 -21.45
CA ASP A 441 11.44 11.70 -22.11
C ASP A 441 12.45 12.38 -21.17
N GLY A 442 12.12 12.48 -19.87
CA GLY A 442 12.92 13.15 -18.86
C GLY A 442 12.67 14.67 -18.75
N ASN A 443 11.85 15.26 -19.63
CA ASN A 443 11.63 16.71 -19.68
C ASN A 443 10.20 17.12 -19.30
N PHE A 444 9.23 16.25 -19.54
CA PHE A 444 7.82 16.51 -19.27
C PHE A 444 7.16 15.32 -18.57
N ALA A 445 6.19 15.63 -17.71
CA ALA A 445 5.32 14.66 -17.04
C ALA A 445 4.24 14.13 -17.98
N THR A 446 4.68 13.53 -19.09
CA THR A 446 3.82 12.94 -20.11
C THR A 446 4.45 11.67 -20.60
N THR A 447 3.65 10.61 -20.72
CA THR A 447 4.09 9.35 -21.31
C THR A 447 4.54 9.59 -22.75
N THR A 448 5.81 9.32 -23.03
CA THR A 448 6.37 9.42 -24.39
C THR A 448 6.62 8.06 -25.01
N ALA A 449 6.80 7.03 -24.20
CA ALA A 449 7.04 5.66 -24.64
C ALA A 449 6.56 4.62 -23.61
N SER A 450 6.54 3.37 -24.03
CA SER A 450 6.41 2.22 -23.14
C SER A 450 7.42 1.13 -23.49
N THR A 451 7.81 0.34 -22.51
CA THR A 451 8.63 -0.86 -22.74
C THR A 451 7.81 -2.12 -22.52
N ILE A 452 8.05 -3.10 -23.39
CA ILE A 452 7.55 -4.46 -23.26
C ILE A 452 8.76 -5.37 -23.51
N ALA A 453 8.95 -6.37 -22.65
CA ALA A 453 10.03 -7.33 -22.83
C ALA A 453 9.85 -8.15 -24.13
N PRO A 454 10.94 -8.61 -24.76
CA PRO A 454 10.84 -9.47 -25.93
C PRO A 454 10.00 -10.73 -25.64
N SER A 455 9.24 -11.21 -26.62
CA SER A 455 8.37 -12.39 -26.45
C SER A 455 9.12 -13.64 -25.98
N ALA A 456 10.38 -13.82 -26.39
CA ALA A 456 11.24 -14.90 -25.92
C ALA A 456 11.55 -14.79 -24.40
N THR A 457 11.76 -13.57 -23.89
CA THR A 457 11.96 -13.32 -22.46
C THR A 457 10.68 -13.63 -21.67
N LEU A 458 9.53 -13.19 -22.17
CA LEU A 458 8.23 -13.47 -21.55
C LEU A 458 7.95 -14.98 -21.48
N ALA A 459 8.23 -15.71 -22.56
CA ALA A 459 8.04 -17.16 -22.62
C ALA A 459 8.99 -17.90 -21.65
N ALA A 460 10.27 -17.52 -21.63
CA ALA A 460 11.25 -18.12 -20.73
C ALA A 460 10.91 -17.87 -19.25
N TRP A 461 10.46 -16.66 -18.91
CA TRP A 461 9.99 -16.34 -17.57
C TRP A 461 8.76 -17.15 -17.18
N SER A 462 7.79 -17.27 -18.08
CA SER A 462 6.57 -18.05 -17.83
C SER A 462 6.88 -19.52 -17.55
N GLU A 463 7.82 -20.11 -18.28
CA GLU A 463 8.29 -21.49 -18.03
C GLU A 463 9.04 -21.60 -16.70
N PHE A 464 9.91 -20.65 -16.40
CA PHE A 464 10.64 -20.60 -15.12
C PHE A 464 9.69 -20.49 -13.93
N ILE A 465 8.81 -19.49 -13.91
CA ILE A 465 7.96 -19.20 -12.75
C ILE A 465 6.96 -20.33 -12.50
N ALA A 466 6.45 -20.97 -13.55
CA ALA A 466 5.59 -22.15 -13.43
C ALA A 466 6.25 -23.32 -12.71
N THR A 467 7.59 -23.38 -12.66
CA THR A 467 8.32 -24.38 -11.85
C THR A 467 8.75 -23.81 -10.50
N ALA A 468 9.15 -22.53 -10.46
CA ALA A 468 9.70 -21.90 -9.27
C ALA A 468 8.65 -21.70 -8.16
N THR A 469 7.37 -21.55 -8.49
CA THR A 469 6.28 -21.38 -7.50
C THR A 469 5.65 -22.71 -7.07
N THR A 470 5.78 -23.79 -7.85
CA THR A 470 5.17 -25.10 -7.54
C THR A 470 5.75 -25.82 -6.31
N THR A 471 6.82 -25.31 -5.70
CA THR A 471 7.46 -25.91 -4.52
C THR A 471 6.80 -25.59 -3.18
N VAL A 472 5.67 -24.90 -3.16
CA VAL A 472 4.90 -24.63 -1.93
C VAL A 472 3.46 -25.10 -2.15
N ASN A 473 3.20 -26.38 -1.90
CA ASN A 473 1.86 -26.95 -1.75
C ASN A 473 1.89 -27.96 -0.60
#